data_AF-A0A8R7QN82-F1
#
_entry.id   AF-A0A8R7QN82-F1
#
_cell.length_a   1.000
_cell.length_b   1.000
_cell.length_c   1.000
_cell.angle_alpha   90.00
_cell.angle_beta   90.00
_cell.angle_gamma   90.00
#
_symmetry.space_group_name_H-M   'P 1'
#
loop_
_entity.id
_entity.type
_entity.pdbx_description
1 polymer ?
#
loop_
_entity_poly.entity_id
_entity_poly.type
_entity_poly.pdbx_seq_one_letter_code
_entity_poly.pdbx_strand_id
1 'polypeptide(L)'
;MVYAHPVPFYDSITGEVSSFTTQFTFAMGLNSAGGNEGGMAFFLSSYPSRLPPDSSGSGGNLGLPGNDGLSQAYGTDRFIAVEFDTLSNTWDPRGTQDHIGIDINTVSQSVNTTGLPTFSLNGSMTASITFDSNTKMLVASLQFDDRPSVGPVEVSTMLPDPVTSLLPSEVAIGFSAATGESFQLHQILSWSFNSTLATHAGIGPLATQIKLSRVNGSGDTSGSGENSGSVDDSGSGDTSGSGENSGSGENSGSGDTSGSGDTSGSGNTSGSGDNSGPG
;
A
#
# COMPACT_ATOMS: atom_id res chain seq x y z
N MET A 1 -1.67 -3.59 -0.87
CA MET A 1 -0.52 -4.22 -0.16
C MET A 1 -0.03 -3.25 0.91
N VAL A 2 0.23 -3.69 2.13
CA VAL A 2 0.69 -2.80 3.23
C VAL A 2 1.86 -3.45 3.95
N TYR A 3 2.83 -2.67 4.41
CA TYR A 3 3.86 -3.15 5.32
C TYR A 3 3.24 -3.55 6.68
N ALA A 4 3.67 -4.66 7.25
CA ALA A 4 2.99 -5.30 8.37
C ALA A 4 3.17 -4.58 9.72
N HIS A 5 4.14 -3.66 9.83
CA HIS A 5 4.47 -2.98 11.08
C HIS A 5 4.22 -1.46 10.97
N PRO A 6 3.92 -0.78 12.08
CA PRO A 6 3.82 0.67 12.09
C PRO A 6 5.16 1.30 11.71
N VAL A 7 5.10 2.39 10.96
CA VAL A 7 6.25 3.21 10.62
C VAL A 7 6.17 4.52 11.43
N PRO A 8 7.18 4.86 12.24
CA PRO A 8 7.24 6.14 12.93
C PRO A 8 7.21 7.30 11.92
N PHE A 9 6.21 8.17 12.02
CA PHE A 9 6.06 9.36 11.20
C PHE A 9 6.58 10.60 11.94
N TYR A 10 6.25 10.74 13.22
CA TYR A 10 6.81 11.76 14.11
C TYR A 10 6.85 11.29 15.56
N ASP A 11 7.71 11.89 16.38
CA ASP A 11 7.76 11.67 17.82
C ASP A 11 6.66 12.48 18.51
N SER A 12 5.75 11.81 19.23
CA SER A 12 4.60 12.47 19.88
C SER A 12 4.96 13.37 21.06
N ILE A 13 6.18 13.25 21.60
CA ILE A 13 6.69 14.02 22.73
C ILE A 13 7.44 15.27 22.22
N THR A 14 8.36 15.09 21.27
CA THR A 14 9.22 16.19 20.77
C THR A 14 8.60 16.92 19.58
N GLY A 15 7.69 16.28 18.84
CA GLY A 15 7.15 16.80 17.59
C GLY A 15 8.13 16.71 16.41
N GLU A 16 9.29 16.06 16.59
CA GLU A 16 10.25 15.82 15.51
C GLU A 16 9.63 14.89 14.46
N VAL A 17 9.73 15.26 13.19
CA VAL A 17 9.13 14.52 12.07
C VAL A 17 10.20 13.76 11.31
N SER A 18 9.90 12.52 10.92
CA SER A 18 10.80 11.67 10.15
C SER A 18 10.93 12.16 8.72
N SER A 19 12.14 12.12 8.17
CA SER A 19 12.34 12.13 6.72
C SER A 19 12.21 10.71 6.18
N PHE A 20 11.74 10.56 4.95
CA PHE A 20 11.70 9.24 4.31
C PHE A 20 12.06 9.30 2.82
N THR A 21 12.45 8.14 2.30
CA THR A 21 12.64 7.89 0.88
C THR A 21 12.05 6.52 0.56
N THR A 22 11.30 6.43 -0.53
CA THR A 22 10.80 5.17 -1.06
C THR A 22 11.09 5.10 -2.54
N GLN A 23 11.44 3.93 -3.03
CA GLN A 23 11.63 3.66 -4.45
C GLN A 23 11.01 2.33 -4.77
N PHE A 24 10.23 2.27 -5.85
CA PHE A 24 9.60 1.05 -6.31
C PHE A 24 9.55 1.00 -7.82
N THR A 25 9.76 -0.19 -8.36
CA THR A 25 9.49 -0.50 -9.76
C THR A 25 8.16 -1.22 -9.82
N PHE A 26 7.29 -0.80 -10.74
CA PHE A 26 5.96 -1.35 -10.91
C PHE A 26 5.63 -1.50 -12.39
N ALA A 27 4.66 -2.35 -12.70
CA ALA A 27 4.13 -2.53 -14.04
C ALA A 27 2.62 -2.33 -14.09
N MET A 28 2.16 -1.64 -15.15
CA MET A 28 0.75 -1.36 -15.42
C MET A 28 0.39 -1.70 -16.87
N GLY A 29 -0.90 -1.94 -17.13
CA GLY A 29 -1.43 -2.09 -18.49
C GLY A 29 -1.05 -3.40 -19.20
N LEU A 30 -0.58 -4.41 -18.45
CA LEU A 30 -0.35 -5.75 -18.99
C LEU A 30 -1.69 -6.47 -19.17
N ASN A 31 -1.97 -6.94 -20.40
CA ASN A 31 -3.19 -7.69 -20.76
C ASN A 31 -4.53 -6.94 -20.58
N SER A 32 -4.55 -5.62 -20.73
CA SER A 32 -5.80 -4.84 -20.67
C SER A 32 -6.67 -5.07 -21.91
N ALA A 33 -7.66 -5.95 -21.78
CA ALA A 33 -8.73 -6.09 -22.77
C ALA A 33 -9.82 -5.03 -22.49
N GLY A 34 -9.75 -3.90 -23.18
CA GLY A 34 -10.79 -2.85 -23.11
C GLY A 34 -10.29 -1.43 -22.88
N GLY A 35 -9.05 -1.28 -22.38
CA GLY A 35 -8.48 0.03 -22.03
C GLY A 35 -7.81 -0.02 -20.65
N ASN A 36 -7.17 1.06 -20.26
CA ASN A 36 -6.65 1.26 -18.91
C ASN A 36 -7.64 2.16 -18.17
N GLU A 37 -8.21 1.67 -17.07
CA GLU A 37 -9.17 2.42 -16.25
C GLU A 37 -8.90 2.11 -14.77
N GLY A 38 -8.76 3.17 -13.98
CA GLY A 38 -8.38 3.14 -12.58
C GLY A 38 -6.91 3.53 -12.42
N GLY A 39 -6.19 2.86 -11.55
CA GLY A 39 -4.78 3.15 -11.33
C GLY A 39 -4.30 2.62 -9.99
N MET A 40 -3.20 3.18 -9.51
CA MET A 40 -2.61 2.81 -8.22
C MET A 40 -2.02 4.01 -7.50
N ALA A 41 -1.80 3.86 -6.19
CA ALA A 41 -1.15 4.87 -5.38
C ALA A 41 -0.18 4.25 -4.37
N PHE A 42 0.92 4.94 -4.08
CA PHE A 42 1.68 4.74 -2.84
C PHE A 42 1.10 5.65 -1.77
N PHE A 43 0.83 5.13 -0.57
CA PHE A 43 0.16 5.89 0.48
C PHE A 43 0.82 5.79 1.86
N LEU A 44 0.59 6.82 2.67
CA LEU A 44 0.71 6.85 4.13
C LEU A 44 -0.69 7.06 4.72
N SER A 45 -1.07 6.27 5.73
CA SER A 45 -2.38 6.40 6.42
C SER A 45 -2.28 5.95 7.88
N SER A 46 -3.38 6.01 8.64
CA SER A 46 -3.41 5.50 10.03
C SER A 46 -3.04 4.02 10.11
N TYR A 47 -2.26 3.64 11.13
CA TYR A 47 -2.01 2.23 11.48
C TYR A 47 -2.98 1.75 12.58
N PRO A 48 -3.53 0.52 12.51
CA PRO A 48 -3.45 -0.41 11.39
C PRO A 48 -4.25 0.10 10.19
N SER A 49 -3.75 -0.18 8.98
CA SER A 49 -4.46 0.14 7.73
C SER A 49 -5.69 -0.74 7.57
N ARG A 50 -6.73 -0.18 6.95
CA ARG A 50 -7.97 -0.87 6.56
C ARG A 50 -8.36 -0.43 5.15
N LEU A 51 -9.13 -1.26 4.46
CA LEU A 51 -9.76 -0.86 3.21
C LEU A 51 -10.90 0.14 3.53
N PRO A 52 -10.88 1.37 3.00
CA PRO A 52 -11.95 2.34 3.20
C PRO A 52 -13.26 1.89 2.54
N PRO A 53 -14.44 2.32 3.04
CA PRO A 53 -15.68 2.19 2.31
C PRO A 53 -15.59 2.88 0.95
N ASP A 54 -16.22 2.30 -0.07
CA ASP A 54 -16.29 2.82 -1.44
C ASP A 54 -14.93 3.16 -2.06
N SER A 55 -13.86 2.49 -1.62
CA SER A 55 -12.49 2.79 -2.03
C SER A 55 -12.19 2.47 -3.50
N SER A 56 -13.05 1.72 -4.19
CA SER A 56 -12.86 1.47 -5.63
C SER A 56 -13.25 2.69 -6.46
N GLY A 57 -14.37 3.31 -6.13
CA GLY A 57 -14.91 4.46 -6.84
C GLY A 57 -15.05 4.27 -8.36
N SER A 58 -15.56 3.11 -8.79
CA SER A 58 -15.57 2.71 -10.21
C SER A 58 -14.19 2.83 -10.88
N GLY A 59 -13.11 2.64 -10.12
CA GLY A 59 -11.72 2.80 -10.52
C GLY A 59 -11.08 4.10 -10.05
N GLY A 60 -11.83 5.21 -9.98
CA GLY A 60 -11.30 6.56 -9.78
C GLY A 60 -10.91 6.91 -8.35
N ASN A 61 -11.21 6.06 -7.36
CA ASN A 61 -10.72 6.29 -5.99
C ASN A 61 -9.38 5.57 -5.72
N LEU A 62 -8.85 4.77 -6.65
CA LEU A 62 -7.52 4.15 -6.56
C LEU A 62 -7.27 3.29 -5.30
N GLY A 63 -8.33 2.80 -4.66
CA GLY A 63 -8.25 2.09 -3.38
C GLY A 63 -8.07 3.00 -2.15
N LEU A 64 -8.30 4.31 -2.30
CA LEU A 64 -8.23 5.34 -1.27
C LEU A 64 -9.65 5.83 -0.88
N PRO A 65 -9.83 6.53 0.25
CA PRO A 65 -11.09 7.19 0.56
C PRO A 65 -11.37 8.32 -0.45
N GLY A 66 -12.54 8.31 -1.08
CA GLY A 66 -12.88 9.32 -2.09
C GLY A 66 -14.37 9.49 -2.35
N ASN A 67 -15.16 8.41 -2.31
CA ASN A 67 -16.59 8.40 -2.66
C ASN A 67 -16.83 9.03 -4.04
N ASP A 68 -16.10 8.56 -5.06
CA ASP A 68 -16.13 9.05 -6.44
C ASP A 68 -15.73 10.53 -6.53
N GLY A 69 -14.69 10.89 -5.79
CA GLY A 69 -14.19 12.26 -5.69
C GLY A 69 -15.13 13.24 -4.98
N LEU A 70 -16.23 12.79 -4.35
CA LEU A 70 -17.22 13.64 -3.71
C LEU A 70 -16.91 13.96 -2.24
N SER A 71 -15.91 13.30 -1.65
CA SER A 71 -15.63 13.44 -0.22
C SER A 71 -14.14 13.65 0.08
N GLN A 72 -13.90 14.41 1.14
CA GLN A 72 -12.60 14.51 1.78
C GLN A 72 -12.56 13.55 2.99
N ALA A 73 -11.43 12.89 3.17
CA ALA A 73 -11.16 12.00 4.29
C ALA A 73 -10.89 12.77 5.59
N TYR A 74 -11.41 12.26 6.70
CA TYR A 74 -11.25 12.84 8.03
C TYR A 74 -10.90 11.75 9.06
N GLY A 75 -10.46 12.19 10.24
CA GLY A 75 -10.19 11.27 11.36
C GLY A 75 -9.12 10.23 11.01
N THR A 76 -9.48 8.95 11.12
CA THR A 76 -8.57 7.83 10.85
C THR A 76 -8.49 7.44 9.38
N ASP A 77 -9.35 7.98 8.51
CA ASP A 77 -9.29 7.77 7.05
C ASP A 77 -8.33 8.74 6.36
N ARG A 78 -7.74 9.70 7.09
CA ARG A 78 -6.75 10.63 6.53
C ARG A 78 -5.56 9.90 5.91
N PHE A 79 -5.07 10.45 4.80
CA PHE A 79 -4.00 9.87 4.02
C PHE A 79 -3.17 10.92 3.29
N ILE A 80 -1.94 10.55 2.96
CA ILE A 80 -1.11 11.22 1.96
C ILE A 80 -0.80 10.17 0.90
N ALA A 81 -1.02 10.47 -0.37
CA ALA A 81 -0.74 9.53 -1.45
C ALA A 81 -0.03 10.20 -2.63
N VAL A 82 0.72 9.38 -3.36
CA VAL A 82 1.20 9.70 -4.70
C VAL A 82 0.50 8.73 -5.65
N GLU A 83 -0.33 9.28 -6.51
CA GLU A 83 -1.17 8.52 -7.45
C GLU A 83 -0.52 8.41 -8.83
N PHE A 84 -0.81 7.29 -9.49
CA PHE A 84 -0.51 6.98 -10.88
C PHE A 84 -1.83 6.55 -11.52
N ASP A 85 -2.53 7.52 -12.07
CA ASP A 85 -3.91 7.39 -12.50
C ASP A 85 -3.99 7.24 -14.01
N THR A 86 -4.82 6.30 -14.45
CA THR A 86 -5.11 6.01 -15.85
C THR A 86 -6.59 6.16 -16.18
N LEU A 87 -7.41 6.59 -15.23
CA LEU A 87 -8.78 7.01 -15.45
C LEU A 87 -8.84 8.51 -15.63
N SER A 88 -9.56 8.97 -16.65
CA SER A 88 -9.90 10.38 -16.80
C SER A 88 -11.26 10.65 -16.17
N ASN A 89 -11.25 11.01 -14.89
CA ASN A 89 -12.40 11.52 -14.18
C ASN A 89 -12.59 13.02 -14.42
N THR A 90 -13.76 13.56 -14.06
CA THR A 90 -14.08 14.99 -14.27
C THR A 90 -13.22 15.96 -13.46
N TRP A 91 -12.52 15.47 -12.44
CA TRP A 91 -11.65 16.25 -11.57
C TRP A 91 -10.18 16.23 -12.01
N ASP A 92 -9.83 15.40 -13.00
CA ASP A 92 -8.45 15.20 -13.44
C ASP A 92 -7.97 16.26 -14.44
N PRO A 93 -6.64 16.33 -14.67
CA PRO A 93 -6.07 17.20 -15.69
C PRO A 93 -6.69 16.97 -17.07
N ARG A 94 -7.20 18.05 -17.67
CA ARG A 94 -7.81 17.99 -19.00
C ARG A 94 -6.77 17.72 -20.08
N GLY A 95 -7.16 16.95 -21.09
CA GLY A 95 -6.34 16.70 -22.29
C GLY A 95 -5.38 15.52 -22.16
N THR A 96 -5.50 14.73 -21.09
CA THR A 96 -4.82 13.46 -20.90
C THR A 96 -5.76 12.43 -20.25
N GLN A 97 -5.44 11.15 -20.43
CA GLN A 97 -6.01 10.03 -19.70
C GLN A 97 -5.15 9.61 -18.50
N ASP A 98 -3.85 9.94 -18.55
CA ASP A 98 -2.85 9.49 -17.61
C ASP A 98 -2.27 10.69 -16.87
N HIS A 99 -2.12 10.60 -15.56
CA HIS A 99 -1.41 11.60 -14.76
C HIS A 99 -0.72 10.99 -13.53
N ILE A 100 0.22 11.76 -13.00
CA ILE A 100 0.79 11.57 -11.66
C ILE A 100 0.32 12.72 -10.77
N GLY A 101 -0.01 12.41 -9.53
CA GLY A 101 -0.57 13.36 -8.57
C GLY A 101 -0.08 13.17 -7.15
N ILE A 102 -0.21 14.21 -6.34
CA ILE A 102 -0.07 14.14 -4.88
C ILE A 102 -1.41 14.47 -4.26
N ASP A 103 -1.90 13.56 -3.43
CA ASP A 103 -3.19 13.67 -2.75
C ASP A 103 -2.99 13.86 -1.26
N ILE A 104 -3.77 14.77 -0.68
CA ILE A 104 -3.84 14.95 0.76
C ILE A 104 -5.31 14.88 1.16
N ASN A 105 -5.70 13.75 1.73
CA ASN A 105 -7.06 13.43 2.19
C ASN A 105 -8.16 13.45 1.12
N THR A 106 -7.86 13.64 -0.16
CA THR A 106 -8.86 13.57 -1.25
C THR A 106 -8.17 13.23 -2.57
N VAL A 107 -8.81 12.35 -3.34
CA VAL A 107 -8.39 11.95 -4.70
C VAL A 107 -8.82 12.95 -5.77
N SER A 108 -9.80 13.81 -5.49
CA SER A 108 -10.37 14.72 -6.51
C SER A 108 -9.81 16.14 -6.47
N GLN A 109 -9.00 16.45 -5.46
CA GLN A 109 -8.37 17.76 -5.30
C GLN A 109 -6.90 17.58 -4.92
N SER A 110 -6.19 16.81 -5.73
CA SER A 110 -4.75 16.63 -5.63
C SER A 110 -4.04 17.98 -5.53
N VAL A 111 -3.09 18.09 -4.61
CA VAL A 111 -2.38 19.34 -4.32
C VAL A 111 -1.35 19.69 -5.40
N ASN A 112 -0.91 18.70 -6.17
CA ASN A 112 -0.13 18.90 -7.39
C ASN A 112 -0.34 17.71 -8.33
N THR A 113 -0.56 17.97 -9.61
CA THR A 113 -0.72 16.95 -10.66
C THR A 113 0.05 17.35 -11.91
N THR A 114 0.51 16.35 -12.65
CA THR A 114 1.10 16.53 -13.98
C THR A 114 0.49 15.52 -14.94
N GLY A 115 -0.16 16.03 -15.98
CA GLY A 115 -0.67 15.22 -17.07
C GLY A 115 0.47 14.59 -17.89
N LEU A 116 0.30 13.34 -18.24
CA LEU A 116 1.25 12.54 -19.01
C LEU A 116 0.77 12.39 -20.46
N PRO A 117 1.59 11.87 -21.40
CA PRO A 117 1.05 11.40 -22.67
C PRO A 117 0.00 10.31 -22.40
N THR A 118 -1.14 10.36 -23.09
CA THR A 118 -2.23 9.40 -22.92
C THR A 118 -1.75 7.96 -23.15
N PHE A 119 -2.13 7.04 -22.27
CA PHE A 119 -1.71 5.64 -22.25
C PHE A 119 -0.19 5.42 -22.08
N SER A 120 0.50 6.37 -21.44
CA SER A 120 1.93 6.27 -21.12
C SER A 120 2.22 5.43 -19.88
N LEU A 121 1.31 5.36 -18.90
CA LEU A 121 1.39 4.50 -17.71
C LEU A 121 1.12 3.03 -18.09
N ASN A 122 2.03 2.48 -18.87
CA ASN A 122 1.96 1.15 -19.45
C ASN A 122 3.36 0.59 -19.67
N GLY A 123 3.58 -0.66 -19.22
CA GLY A 123 4.90 -1.30 -19.19
C GLY A 123 5.49 -1.25 -17.78
N SER A 124 6.82 -1.28 -17.67
CA SER A 124 7.56 -1.06 -16.42
C SER A 124 7.90 0.41 -16.21
N MET A 125 7.72 0.89 -14.99
CA MET A 125 8.12 2.22 -14.52
C MET A 125 8.78 2.13 -13.16
N THR A 126 9.65 3.09 -12.86
CA THR A 126 10.28 3.24 -11.55
C THR A 126 9.93 4.61 -10.97
N ALA A 127 9.34 4.61 -9.78
CA ALA A 127 9.05 5.82 -9.03
C ALA A 127 9.98 5.97 -7.82
N SER A 128 10.39 7.20 -7.53
CA SER A 128 11.12 7.56 -6.30
C SER A 128 10.40 8.72 -5.62
N ILE A 129 10.07 8.56 -4.34
CA ILE A 129 9.38 9.56 -3.53
C ILE A 129 10.25 9.89 -2.31
N THR A 130 10.49 11.16 -2.07
CA THR A 130 11.26 11.67 -0.93
C THR A 130 10.45 12.68 -0.13
N PHE A 131 10.54 12.60 1.18
CA PHE A 131 10.05 13.63 2.10
C PHE A 131 11.19 14.09 2.99
N ASP A 132 11.46 15.40 2.99
CA ASP A 132 12.42 16.04 3.87
C ASP A 132 11.69 16.84 4.95
N SER A 133 11.81 16.42 6.21
CA SER A 133 11.12 17.05 7.33
C SER A 133 11.60 18.47 7.64
N ASN A 134 12.82 18.86 7.24
CA ASN A 134 13.34 20.21 7.47
C ASN A 134 12.67 21.22 6.52
N THR A 135 12.52 20.84 5.26
CA THR A 135 11.91 21.67 4.22
C THR A 135 10.40 21.44 4.09
N LYS A 136 9.88 20.36 4.68
CA LYS A 136 8.50 19.86 4.56
C LYS A 136 8.13 19.49 3.11
N MET A 137 9.12 19.30 2.25
CA MET A 137 8.92 19.02 0.83
C MET A 137 8.72 17.53 0.62
N LEU A 138 7.61 17.17 -0.01
CA LEU A 138 7.36 15.86 -0.61
C LEU A 138 7.60 15.98 -2.12
N VAL A 139 8.47 15.13 -2.68
CA VAL A 139 8.80 15.09 -4.11
C VAL A 139 8.61 13.68 -4.61
N ALA A 140 7.88 13.51 -5.69
CA ALA A 140 7.72 12.23 -6.38
C ALA A 140 8.20 12.35 -7.83
N SER A 141 9.06 11.43 -8.23
CA SER A 141 9.58 11.32 -9.59
C SER A 141 9.17 9.98 -10.20
N LEU A 142 8.92 9.98 -11.51
CA LEU A 142 8.52 8.82 -12.29
C LEU A 142 9.41 8.70 -13.52
N GLN A 143 9.99 7.53 -13.71
CA GLN A 143 10.76 7.13 -14.88
C GLN A 143 10.06 6.00 -15.63
N PHE A 144 10.02 6.09 -16.97
CA PHE A 144 9.45 5.07 -17.84
C PHE A 144 10.54 4.13 -18.35
N ASP A 145 10.67 2.96 -17.74
CA ASP A 145 11.79 2.03 -18.00
C ASP A 145 11.70 1.41 -19.40
N ASP A 146 10.49 1.01 -19.82
CA ASP A 146 10.25 0.40 -21.14
C ASP A 146 9.98 1.44 -22.24
N ARG A 147 9.88 2.72 -21.88
CA ARG A 147 9.55 3.83 -22.81
C ARG A 147 10.46 5.04 -22.59
N PRO A 148 11.77 4.91 -22.81
CA PRO A 148 12.74 5.97 -22.51
C PRO A 148 12.58 7.23 -23.36
N SER A 149 11.74 7.21 -24.40
CA SER A 149 11.33 8.41 -25.15
C SER A 149 10.42 9.35 -24.36
N VAL A 150 9.76 8.85 -23.31
CA VAL A 150 9.04 9.68 -22.34
C VAL A 150 10.04 10.09 -21.27
N GLY A 151 10.30 11.39 -21.17
CA GLY A 151 11.20 11.93 -20.15
C GLY A 151 10.68 11.68 -18.73
N PRO A 152 11.55 11.74 -17.71
CA PRO A 152 11.11 11.65 -16.32
C PRO A 152 10.15 12.79 -15.98
N VAL A 153 9.19 12.50 -15.12
CA VAL A 153 8.17 13.45 -14.65
C VAL A 153 8.27 13.60 -13.13
N GLU A 154 8.02 14.80 -12.63
CA GLU A 154 8.08 15.09 -11.19
C GLU A 154 6.85 15.89 -10.76
N VAL A 155 6.32 15.55 -9.59
CA VAL A 155 5.37 16.38 -8.83
C VAL A 155 5.92 16.61 -7.44
N SER A 156 5.66 17.77 -6.88
CA SER A 156 6.12 18.11 -5.53
C SER A 156 5.18 19.05 -4.80
N THR A 157 5.18 18.99 -3.49
CA THR A 157 4.41 19.91 -2.66
C THR A 157 5.07 20.10 -1.30
N MET A 158 4.83 21.25 -0.68
CA MET A 158 5.15 21.46 0.72
C MET A 158 3.97 20.99 1.56
N LEU A 159 4.20 20.02 2.46
CA LEU A 159 3.14 19.52 3.33
C LEU A 159 2.66 20.61 4.32
N PRO A 160 1.37 20.62 4.68
CA PRO A 160 0.83 21.56 5.67
C PRO A 160 1.59 21.56 6.99
N ASP A 161 1.66 22.75 7.62
CA ASP A 161 2.36 22.97 8.88
C ASP A 161 1.34 23.20 10.03
N PRO A 162 1.41 22.44 11.15
CA PRO A 162 2.38 21.38 11.43
C PRO A 162 2.08 20.09 10.65
N VAL A 163 3.13 19.41 10.16
CA VAL A 163 3.01 18.12 9.45
C VAL A 163 2.33 17.06 10.31
N THR A 164 2.51 17.15 11.64
CA THR A 164 1.86 16.29 12.64
C THR A 164 0.33 16.42 12.67
N SER A 165 -0.25 17.41 12.00
CA SER A 165 -1.70 17.55 11.86
C SER A 165 -2.31 16.59 10.82
N LEU A 166 -1.49 16.07 9.91
CA LEU A 166 -1.96 15.28 8.75
C LEU A 166 -2.31 13.84 9.13
N LEU A 167 -1.40 13.18 9.85
CA LEU A 167 -1.46 11.75 10.17
C LEU A 167 -1.07 11.51 11.63
N PRO A 168 -1.37 10.34 12.22
CA PRO A 168 -0.89 9.95 13.55
C PRO A 168 0.63 9.79 13.62
N SER A 169 1.19 9.66 14.84
CA SER A 169 2.63 9.51 15.09
C SER A 169 3.22 8.24 14.46
N GLU A 170 2.39 7.22 14.29
CA GLU A 170 2.72 5.97 13.60
C GLU A 170 1.75 5.76 12.44
N VAL A 171 2.29 5.42 11.28
CA VAL A 171 1.53 5.28 10.03
C VAL A 171 1.71 3.90 9.42
N ALA A 172 0.70 3.49 8.67
CA ALA A 172 0.81 2.40 7.72
C ALA A 172 1.27 2.95 6.37
N ILE A 173 2.15 2.20 5.70
CA ILE A 173 2.61 2.52 4.35
C ILE A 173 2.37 1.35 3.41
N GLY A 174 2.09 1.65 2.15
CA GLY A 174 1.84 0.61 1.18
C GLY A 174 1.35 1.14 -0.16
N PHE A 175 0.67 0.25 -0.87
CA PHE A 175 0.11 0.50 -2.18
C PHE A 175 -1.37 0.14 -2.21
N SER A 176 -2.17 1.00 -2.81
CA SER A 176 -3.56 0.74 -3.17
C SER A 176 -3.69 0.73 -4.69
N ALA A 177 -4.72 0.06 -5.20
CA ALA A 177 -5.07 0.07 -6.61
C ALA A 177 -6.56 -0.21 -6.76
N ALA A 178 -7.16 0.35 -7.81
CA ALA A 178 -8.50 0.05 -8.24
C ALA A 178 -8.53 -0.05 -9.76
N THR A 179 -9.49 -0.80 -10.28
CA THR A 179 -9.77 -0.87 -11.73
C THR A 179 -11.19 -0.38 -11.98
N GLY A 180 -11.41 0.22 -13.15
CA GLY A 180 -12.73 0.57 -13.64
C GLY A 180 -13.46 -0.62 -14.27
N GLU A 181 -14.30 -0.32 -15.27
CA GLU A 181 -15.03 -1.34 -16.05
C GLU A 181 -14.06 -2.20 -16.88
N SER A 182 -12.97 -1.60 -17.35
CA SER A 182 -11.86 -2.31 -17.98
C SER A 182 -10.85 -2.80 -16.95
N PHE A 183 -10.40 -4.06 -17.11
CA PHE A 183 -9.40 -4.64 -16.23
C PHE A 183 -7.99 -4.13 -16.56
N GLN A 184 -7.29 -3.67 -15.53
CA GLN A 184 -5.88 -3.31 -15.60
C GLN A 184 -5.11 -4.00 -14.48
N LEU A 185 -4.00 -4.64 -14.86
CA LEU A 185 -3.11 -5.27 -13.90
C LEU A 185 -2.14 -4.24 -13.30
N HIS A 186 -2.03 -4.23 -11.97
CA HIS A 186 -1.12 -3.41 -11.19
C HIS A 186 -0.15 -4.31 -10.41
N GLN A 187 1.14 -4.26 -10.74
CA GLN A 187 2.15 -5.14 -10.15
C GLN A 187 3.33 -4.37 -9.58
N ILE A 188 3.59 -4.53 -8.28
CA ILE A 188 4.85 -4.09 -7.67
C ILE A 188 5.93 -5.14 -7.95
N LEU A 189 6.99 -4.74 -8.63
CA LEU A 189 8.11 -5.61 -9.02
C LEU A 189 9.27 -5.53 -8.02
N SER A 190 9.48 -4.36 -7.45
CA SER A 190 10.45 -4.11 -6.39
C SER A 190 9.96 -2.96 -5.51
N TRP A 191 10.35 -2.93 -4.25
CA TRP A 191 10.05 -1.84 -3.34
C TRP A 191 11.13 -1.72 -2.28
N SER A 192 11.62 -0.51 -2.07
CA SER A 192 12.45 -0.15 -0.92
C SER A 192 11.87 1.08 -0.23
N PHE A 193 11.95 1.10 1.09
CA PHE A 193 11.56 2.23 1.91
C PHE A 193 12.63 2.45 2.98
N ASN A 194 12.96 3.70 3.25
CA ASN A 194 13.85 4.10 4.31
C ASN A 194 13.25 5.33 5.01
N SER A 195 13.15 5.30 6.33
CA SER A 195 12.85 6.49 7.12
C SER A 195 13.82 6.65 8.27
N THR A 196 14.05 7.90 8.66
CA THR A 196 14.88 8.26 9.81
C THR A 196 14.17 9.30 10.64
N LEU A 197 13.93 8.96 11.91
CA LEU A 197 13.47 9.89 12.93
C LEU A 197 14.68 10.26 13.80
N ALA A 198 15.02 11.55 13.84
CA ALA A 198 15.97 12.04 14.82
C ALA A 198 15.33 11.87 16.20
N THR A 199 16.04 11.22 17.11
CA THR A 199 15.61 11.01 18.50
C THR A 199 16.40 11.93 19.40
N HIS A 200 15.72 12.53 20.38
CA HIS A 200 16.38 13.35 21.40
C HIS A 200 16.92 12.50 22.56
N ALA A 201 18.11 12.86 23.03
CA ALA A 201 18.82 12.32 24.20
C ALA A 201 19.29 10.84 24.13
N GLY A 202 20.51 10.62 23.64
CA GLY A 202 21.34 9.44 23.95
C GLY A 202 20.98 8.13 23.23
N ILE A 203 19.82 8.05 22.58
CA ILE A 203 19.41 6.94 21.73
C ILE A 203 19.63 7.36 20.28
N GLY A 204 20.34 6.53 19.49
CA GLY A 204 20.56 6.78 18.06
C GLY A 204 19.26 6.88 17.27
N PRO A 205 19.29 7.43 16.04
CA PRO A 205 18.08 7.70 15.26
C PRO A 205 17.26 6.42 15.06
N LEU A 206 15.93 6.54 15.15
CA LEU A 206 15.04 5.44 14.83
C LEU A 206 14.93 5.32 13.32
N ALA A 207 15.46 4.22 12.77
CA ALA A 207 15.48 3.97 11.34
C ALA A 207 14.57 2.79 10.98
N THR A 208 13.70 2.98 9.98
CA THR A 208 12.95 1.88 9.36
C THR A 208 13.51 1.63 7.98
N GLN A 209 13.83 0.37 7.67
CA GLN A 209 14.25 -0.03 6.32
C GLN A 209 13.45 -1.23 5.83
N ILE A 210 12.96 -1.12 4.60
CA ILE A 210 12.25 -2.18 3.89
C ILE A 210 12.96 -2.38 2.57
N LYS A 211 13.16 -3.65 2.20
CA LYS A 211 13.62 -4.02 0.87
C LYS A 211 12.91 -5.29 0.41
N LEU A 212 12.14 -5.15 -0.65
CA LEU A 212 11.47 -6.20 -1.37
C LEU A 212 12.01 -6.20 -2.80
N SER A 213 12.60 -7.32 -3.20
CA SER A 213 13.09 -7.53 -4.56
C SER A 213 12.46 -8.79 -5.12
N ARG A 214 12.10 -8.78 -6.40
CA ARG A 214 11.70 -9.98 -7.13
C ARG A 214 12.78 -11.06 -6.98
N VAL A 215 12.44 -12.18 -6.35
CA VAL A 215 13.23 -13.41 -6.44
C VAL A 215 12.78 -14.09 -7.73
N ASN A 216 13.67 -14.28 -8.70
CA ASN A 216 13.37 -15.10 -9.88
C ASN A 216 13.25 -16.56 -9.44
N GLY A 217 12.06 -16.93 -8.96
CA GLY A 217 11.70 -18.29 -8.59
C GLY A 217 10.18 -18.42 -8.67
N SER A 218 9.70 -19.31 -9.54
CA SER A 218 8.32 -19.75 -9.55
C SER A 218 8.00 -20.46 -8.23
N GLY A 219 7.33 -19.78 -7.30
CA GLY A 219 6.88 -20.36 -6.05
C GLY A 219 6.13 -19.34 -5.20
N ASP A 220 4.93 -19.71 -4.75
CA ASP A 220 4.14 -18.94 -3.79
C ASP A 220 5.00 -18.48 -2.61
N THR A 221 4.98 -17.17 -2.32
CA THR A 221 5.63 -16.62 -1.13
C THR A 221 4.60 -16.05 -0.17
N SER A 222 4.09 -16.91 0.70
CA SER A 222 3.60 -16.50 2.02
C SER A 222 4.81 -16.14 2.89
N GLY A 223 5.20 -14.86 2.89
CA GLY A 223 6.34 -14.38 3.67
C GLY A 223 5.98 -14.08 5.12
N SER A 224 6.19 -15.06 6.02
CA SER A 224 6.37 -14.81 7.45
C SER A 224 7.83 -14.42 7.69
N GLY A 225 8.09 -13.12 7.86
CA GLY A 225 9.41 -12.63 8.25
C GLY A 225 9.57 -12.64 9.77
N GLU A 226 10.28 -13.63 10.29
CA GLU A 226 10.88 -13.56 11.63
C GLU A 226 12.18 -12.76 11.53
N ASN A 227 12.36 -11.75 12.38
CA ASN A 227 13.68 -11.21 12.65
C ASN A 227 13.96 -11.19 14.14
N SER A 228 14.94 -12.01 14.52
CA SER A 228 15.52 -12.14 15.84
C SER A 228 16.33 -10.88 16.18
N GLY A 229 15.80 -10.04 17.07
CA GLY A 229 16.57 -9.00 17.76
C GLY A 229 17.06 -9.55 19.09
N SER A 230 18.34 -9.92 19.14
CA SER A 230 19.09 -10.22 20.37
C SER A 230 19.17 -8.98 21.26
N VAL A 231 18.66 -9.08 22.49
CA VAL A 231 18.88 -8.09 23.55
C VAL A 231 19.87 -8.70 24.54
N ASP A 232 21.12 -8.23 24.51
CA ASP A 232 22.07 -8.41 25.58
C ASP A 232 21.79 -7.33 26.63
N ASP A 233 21.06 -7.67 27.69
CA ASP A 233 20.96 -6.84 28.89
C ASP A 233 21.80 -7.46 30.01
N SER A 234 23.00 -6.92 30.20
CA SER A 234 23.84 -7.18 31.37
C SER A 234 23.40 -6.26 32.51
N GLY A 235 22.35 -6.67 33.23
CA GLY A 235 21.89 -6.05 34.47
C GLY A 235 22.11 -6.99 35.66
N SER A 236 23.14 -6.72 36.46
CA SER A 236 23.44 -7.40 37.71
C SER A 236 22.37 -7.12 38.78
N GLY A 237 21.82 -8.18 39.39
CA GLY A 237 20.97 -8.07 40.57
C GLY A 237 20.74 -9.42 41.22
N ASP A 238 21.57 -9.78 42.20
CA ASP A 238 21.27 -10.86 43.15
C ASP A 238 20.03 -10.50 43.97
N THR A 239 19.06 -11.42 44.06
CA THR A 239 18.40 -11.81 45.33
C THR A 239 17.42 -12.97 45.12
N SER A 240 17.80 -14.10 45.73
CA SER A 240 17.00 -15.21 46.28
C SER A 240 15.46 -15.17 46.19
N GLY A 241 14.88 -16.23 45.63
CA GLY A 241 13.46 -16.55 45.81
C GLY A 241 13.06 -17.89 45.17
N SER A 242 13.20 -18.96 45.94
CA SER A 242 12.87 -20.37 45.65
C SER A 242 11.47 -20.62 45.08
N GLY A 243 11.37 -21.52 44.10
CA GLY A 243 10.11 -22.10 43.64
C GLY A 243 10.31 -23.13 42.54
N GLU A 244 10.75 -24.33 42.92
CA GLU A 244 10.80 -25.53 42.07
C GLU A 244 9.40 -25.89 41.56
N ASN A 245 9.25 -26.28 40.28
CA ASN A 245 8.78 -27.64 39.93
C ASN A 245 8.85 -27.90 38.40
N SER A 246 9.77 -28.81 38.06
CA SER A 246 9.72 -29.89 37.08
C SER A 246 9.22 -29.64 35.65
N GLY A 247 10.19 -29.79 34.73
CA GLY A 247 9.94 -30.06 33.32
C GLY A 247 9.71 -31.54 33.00
N SER A 248 9.26 -31.75 31.76
CA SER A 248 9.50 -32.86 30.82
C SER A 248 8.42 -32.65 29.73
N GLY A 249 8.70 -32.39 28.46
CA GLY A 249 9.82 -32.86 27.66
C GLY A 249 9.52 -34.28 27.19
N GLU A 250 8.77 -34.43 26.09
CA GLU A 250 9.04 -35.45 25.06
C GLU A 250 8.26 -35.18 23.77
N ASN A 251 9.01 -35.38 22.69
CA ASN A 251 8.71 -35.22 21.28
C ASN A 251 8.19 -36.55 20.72
N SER A 252 7.28 -36.53 19.73
CA SER A 252 7.32 -37.40 18.54
C SER A 252 6.01 -37.31 17.76
N GLY A 253 6.11 -36.99 16.47
CA GLY A 253 5.00 -37.03 15.54
C GLY A 253 4.70 -38.43 14.98
N SER A 254 3.61 -38.52 14.23
CA SER A 254 3.38 -39.49 13.16
C SER A 254 2.11 -39.12 12.40
N GLY A 255 2.21 -39.10 11.07
CA GLY A 255 1.10 -38.82 10.16
C GLY A 255 0.23 -40.02 9.82
N ASP A 256 -0.74 -39.71 8.94
CA ASP A 256 -1.55 -40.52 8.04
C ASP A 256 -2.56 -41.54 8.61
N THR A 257 -3.86 -41.30 8.38
CA THR A 257 -4.63 -41.88 7.24
C THR A 257 -6.16 -41.77 7.44
N SER A 258 -6.83 -41.36 6.35
CA SER A 258 -8.17 -41.75 5.85
C SER A 258 -9.40 -41.89 6.77
N GLY A 259 -10.48 -41.20 6.38
CA GLY A 259 -11.85 -41.50 6.80
C GLY A 259 -12.89 -40.96 5.81
N SER A 260 -13.35 -41.82 4.91
CA SER A 260 -14.43 -41.63 3.96
C SER A 260 -15.78 -41.43 4.65
N GLY A 261 -16.68 -40.66 4.03
CA GLY A 261 -18.08 -40.55 4.48
C GLY A 261 -18.97 -39.94 3.40
N ASP A 262 -19.46 -40.80 2.50
CA ASP A 262 -20.62 -40.50 1.65
C ASP A 262 -21.88 -40.41 2.52
N THR A 263 -22.69 -39.36 2.31
CA THR A 263 -24.14 -39.45 2.51
C THR A 263 -24.88 -38.75 1.39
N SER A 264 -25.61 -39.58 0.65
CA SER A 264 -26.64 -39.28 -0.32
C SER A 264 -27.86 -38.58 0.31
N GLY A 265 -28.51 -37.72 -0.47
CA GLY A 265 -29.77 -37.07 -0.11
C GLY A 265 -30.50 -36.56 -1.36
N SER A 266 -31.20 -37.48 -2.01
CA SER A 266 -32.02 -37.28 -3.21
C SER A 266 -33.26 -36.43 -2.92
N GLY A 267 -33.65 -35.58 -3.88
CA GLY A 267 -34.95 -34.90 -3.89
C GLY A 267 -35.30 -34.38 -5.29
N ASN A 268 -35.97 -35.23 -6.08
CA ASN A 268 -36.57 -34.90 -7.38
C ASN A 268 -37.97 -34.30 -7.19
N THR A 269 -38.30 -33.25 -7.95
CA THR A 269 -39.60 -32.96 -8.59
C THR A 269 -39.33 -31.87 -9.65
N SER A 270 -39.28 -32.13 -10.96
CA SER A 270 -40.39 -32.38 -11.92
C SER A 270 -41.40 -31.23 -12.02
N GLY A 271 -41.39 -30.53 -13.15
CA GLY A 271 -42.43 -29.56 -13.55
C GLY A 271 -42.16 -28.97 -14.93
N SER A 272 -42.60 -29.69 -15.98
CA SER A 272 -42.63 -29.27 -17.38
C SER A 272 -43.69 -28.20 -17.66
N GLY A 273 -43.52 -27.42 -18.73
CA GLY A 273 -44.63 -26.72 -19.40
C GLY A 273 -44.20 -25.62 -20.37
N ASP A 274 -44.06 -25.97 -21.65
CA ASP A 274 -43.85 -25.08 -22.79
C ASP A 274 -45.05 -24.13 -23.04
N ASN A 275 -44.84 -22.92 -23.60
CA ASN A 275 -45.38 -22.57 -24.93
C ASN A 275 -44.92 -21.19 -25.49
N SER A 276 -44.38 -21.25 -26.70
CA SER A 276 -44.43 -20.38 -27.89
C SER A 276 -45.23 -19.04 -27.90
N GLY A 277 -44.61 -18.01 -28.52
CA GLY A 277 -45.23 -17.22 -29.61
C GLY A 277 -45.49 -15.71 -29.38
N PRO A 278 -45.13 -14.81 -30.34
CA PRO A 278 -45.19 -13.36 -30.17
C PRO A 278 -46.52 -12.74 -30.62
N GLY A 279 -46.78 -11.52 -30.13
CA GLY A 279 -47.82 -10.59 -30.60
C GLY A 279 -47.31 -9.16 -30.51
#